data_AF-A0A8T4QLR4-F1
#
_entry.id   AF-A0A8T4QLR4-F1
#
_cell.length_a   1.000
_cell.length_b   1.000
_cell.length_c   1.000
_cell.angle_alpha   90.00
_cell.angle_beta   90.00
_cell.angle_gamma   90.00
#
_symmetry.space_group_name_H-M   'P 1'
#
loop_
_entity.id
_entity.type
_entity.pdbx_description
1 polymer ?
#
loop_
_entity_poly.entity_id
_entity_poly.type
_entity_poly.pdbx_seq_one_letter_code
_entity_poly.pdbx_strand_id
1 'polypeptide(L)'
;MIKENCIKFLRQIKIKCYDQILERYKRKRKLITFVCDGFRNYRNAYTKLFSRTAKLIFGVPIAYKKYGMEHNNNPIERYNREIKRNNAARGAFQTSEGSESTTSLQNIIYNHITPHETLNEKTPAQAAGIDLLLGQNKLLNLIKLARRLEMMIR
;
A
#
# COMPACT_ATOMS: atom_id res chain seq x y z
N MET A 1 -15.44 -18.24 -18.21
CA MET A 1 -14.46 -18.70 -17.20
C MET A 1 -13.30 -17.72 -16.96
N ILE A 2 -12.46 -17.38 -17.95
CA ILE A 2 -11.25 -16.52 -17.73
C ILE A 2 -11.58 -15.11 -17.21
N LYS A 3 -12.56 -14.40 -17.81
CA LYS A 3 -12.95 -13.04 -17.38
C LYS A 3 -13.47 -12.99 -15.94
N GLU A 4 -14.17 -14.03 -15.51
CA GLU A 4 -14.80 -14.09 -14.19
C GLU A 4 -13.77 -14.34 -13.10
N ASN A 5 -12.79 -15.21 -13.37
CA ASN A 5 -11.65 -15.43 -12.49
C ASN A 5 -10.79 -14.17 -12.35
N CYS A 6 -10.56 -13.42 -13.43
CA CYS A 6 -9.87 -12.13 -13.35
C CYS A 6 -10.63 -11.11 -12.49
N ILE A 7 -11.96 -11.06 -12.58
CA ILE A 7 -12.77 -10.16 -11.74
C ILE A 7 -12.72 -10.59 -10.28
N LYS A 8 -12.82 -11.90 -9.99
CA LYS A 8 -12.67 -12.44 -8.63
C LYS A 8 -11.31 -12.09 -8.03
N PHE A 9 -10.23 -12.26 -8.79
CA PHE A 9 -8.88 -11.87 -8.38
C PHE A 9 -8.79 -10.37 -8.08
N LEU A 10 -9.23 -9.53 -9.02
CA LEU A 10 -9.24 -8.07 -8.84
C LEU A 10 -10.10 -7.62 -7.65
N ARG A 11 -11.18 -8.35 -7.33
CA ARG A 11 -12.06 -8.04 -6.19
C ARG A 11 -11.34 -8.15 -4.85
N GLN A 12 -10.29 -8.96 -4.73
CA GLN A 12 -9.46 -9.03 -3.53
C GLN A 12 -8.83 -7.66 -3.19
N ILE A 13 -8.43 -6.89 -4.22
CA ILE A 13 -7.88 -5.54 -4.05
C ILE A 13 -8.92 -4.64 -3.39
N LYS A 14 -10.17 -4.69 -3.90
CA LYS A 14 -11.27 -3.92 -3.33
C LYS A 14 -11.51 -4.32 -1.88
N ILE A 15 -11.62 -5.61 -1.58
CA ILE A 15 -11.85 -6.09 -0.20
C ILE A 15 -10.78 -5.55 0.77
N LYS A 16 -9.50 -5.53 0.35
CA LYS A 16 -8.40 -5.06 1.22
C LYS A 16 -8.48 -3.59 1.60
N CYS A 17 -9.02 -2.71 0.75
CA CYS A 17 -8.97 -1.25 0.97
C CYS A 17 -10.33 -0.55 1.02
N TYR A 18 -11.43 -1.25 0.75
CA TYR A 18 -12.75 -0.63 0.60
C TYR A 18 -13.22 0.09 1.86
N ASP A 19 -13.10 -0.54 3.02
CA ASP A 19 -13.56 0.03 4.28
C ASP A 19 -12.77 1.28 4.65
N GLN A 20 -11.45 1.28 4.38
CA GLN A 20 -10.60 2.46 4.56
C GLN A 20 -11.03 3.61 3.62
N ILE A 21 -11.37 3.31 2.37
CA ILE A 21 -11.88 4.31 1.42
C ILE A 21 -13.18 4.92 1.94
N LEU A 22 -14.12 4.09 2.42
CA LEU A 22 -15.39 4.55 2.95
C LEU A 22 -15.23 5.35 4.24
N GLU A 23 -14.40 4.90 5.18
CA GLU A 23 -14.13 5.64 6.42
C GLU A 23 -13.54 7.01 6.11
N ARG A 24 -12.57 7.07 5.18
CA ARG A 24 -11.95 8.32 4.77
C ARG A 24 -12.95 9.28 4.14
N TYR A 25 -13.90 8.76 3.38
CA TYR A 25 -15.03 9.53 2.85
C TYR A 25 -15.97 10.01 3.96
N LYS A 26 -16.37 9.15 4.90
CA LYS A 26 -17.24 9.53 6.03
C LYS A 26 -16.64 10.68 6.84
N ARG A 27 -15.33 10.63 7.11
CA ARG A 27 -14.59 11.59 7.93
C ARG A 27 -14.40 12.96 7.28
N LYS A 28 -14.04 13.02 5.99
CA LYS A 28 -13.72 14.30 5.31
C LYS A 28 -14.68 14.68 4.17
N ARG A 29 -15.69 13.85 3.91
CA ARG A 29 -16.63 13.99 2.78
C ARG A 29 -15.94 14.22 1.42
N LYS A 30 -14.72 13.68 1.26
CA LYS A 30 -13.89 13.78 0.06
C LYS A 30 -13.51 12.38 -0.43
N LEU A 31 -13.80 12.11 -1.70
CA LEU A 31 -13.41 10.86 -2.36
C LEU A 31 -11.88 10.75 -2.45
N ILE A 32 -11.38 9.53 -2.30
CA ILE A 32 -9.97 9.23 -2.58
C ILE A 32 -9.72 9.32 -4.08
N THR A 33 -8.57 9.88 -4.45
CA THR A 33 -8.12 9.96 -5.84
C THR A 33 -7.01 8.95 -6.06
N PHE A 34 -7.22 8.00 -6.96
CA PHE A 34 -6.16 7.17 -7.51
C PHE A 34 -5.41 7.92 -8.59
N VAL A 35 -4.09 7.79 -8.60
CA VAL A 35 -3.20 8.37 -9.60
C VAL A 35 -2.39 7.24 -10.19
N CYS A 36 -2.36 7.11 -11.52
CA CYS A 36 -1.55 6.11 -12.19
C CYS A 36 -1.04 6.59 -13.56
N ASP A 37 -0.12 5.81 -14.12
CA ASP A 37 0.42 6.03 -15.45
C ASP A 37 -0.62 5.81 -16.56
N GLY A 38 -0.16 5.83 -17.82
CA GLY A 38 -0.99 5.63 -19.01
C GLY A 38 -1.36 4.19 -19.32
N PHE A 39 -1.06 3.21 -18.44
CA PHE A 39 -1.30 1.81 -18.76
C PHE A 39 -2.79 1.46 -18.64
N ARG A 40 -3.41 1.11 -19.79
CA ARG A 40 -4.86 0.91 -19.92
C ARG A 40 -5.45 -0.08 -18.91
N ASN A 41 -4.66 -1.06 -18.46
CA ASN A 41 -5.11 -2.05 -17.49
C ASN A 41 -5.45 -1.45 -16.12
N TYR A 42 -4.75 -0.40 -15.67
CA TYR A 42 -5.11 0.30 -14.44
C TYR A 42 -6.46 0.99 -14.55
N ARG A 43 -6.73 1.67 -15.68
CA ARG A 43 -8.04 2.25 -15.95
C ARG A 43 -9.13 1.19 -15.97
N ASN A 44 -8.88 0.05 -16.62
CA ASN A 44 -9.85 -1.06 -16.68
C ASN A 44 -10.17 -1.63 -15.28
N ALA A 45 -9.15 -1.85 -14.44
CA ALA A 45 -9.33 -2.32 -13.08
C ALA A 45 -10.09 -1.30 -12.21
N TYR A 46 -9.70 -0.03 -12.27
CA TYR A 46 -10.39 1.06 -11.59
C TYR A 46 -11.86 1.14 -11.96
N THR A 47 -12.18 1.13 -13.26
CA THR A 47 -13.56 1.26 -13.74
C THR A 47 -14.45 0.14 -13.17
N LYS A 48 -13.92 -1.08 -13.10
CA LYS A 48 -14.64 -2.25 -12.58
C LYS A 48 -14.82 -2.22 -11.06
N LEU A 49 -13.83 -1.72 -10.31
CA LEU A 49 -13.79 -1.87 -8.85
C LEU A 49 -14.22 -0.61 -8.09
N PHE A 50 -13.78 0.57 -8.55
CA PHE A 50 -13.73 1.79 -7.75
C PHE A 50 -14.43 3.00 -8.37
N SER A 51 -14.94 2.90 -9.60
CA SER A 51 -15.59 4.01 -10.33
C SER A 51 -16.71 4.71 -9.57
N ARG A 52 -17.39 4.01 -8.65
CA ARG A 52 -18.48 4.55 -7.82
C ARG A 52 -18.01 5.10 -6.47
N THR A 53 -16.77 4.86 -6.05
CA THR A 53 -16.30 5.12 -4.67
C THR A 53 -15.00 5.92 -4.59
N ALA A 54 -14.38 6.22 -5.71
CA ALA A 54 -13.14 6.99 -5.79
C ALA A 54 -13.11 7.85 -7.06
N LYS A 55 -12.04 8.62 -7.24
CA LYS A 55 -11.68 9.34 -8.47
C LYS A 55 -10.43 8.70 -9.08
N LEU A 56 -10.22 8.88 -10.39
CA LEU A 56 -9.02 8.45 -11.10
C LEU A 56 -8.41 9.63 -11.87
N ILE A 57 -7.11 9.85 -11.69
CA ILE A 57 -6.26 10.63 -12.57
C ILE A 57 -5.37 9.64 -13.32
N PHE A 58 -5.58 9.55 -14.63
CA PHE A 58 -4.95 8.55 -15.50
C PHE A 58 -3.94 9.21 -16.43
N GLY A 59 -2.86 8.50 -16.77
CA GLY A 59 -1.86 9.01 -17.70
C GLY A 59 -0.89 10.00 -17.08
N VAL A 60 -0.58 9.85 -15.78
CA VAL A 60 0.36 10.72 -15.06
C VAL A 60 1.81 10.28 -15.30
N PRO A 61 2.64 11.05 -16.04
CA PRO A 61 4.04 10.73 -16.21
C PRO A 61 4.88 11.01 -14.96
N ILE A 62 6.12 10.53 -14.97
CA ILE A 62 7.14 10.82 -13.93
C ILE A 62 7.46 12.33 -13.89
N ALA A 63 7.62 12.95 -15.07
CA ALA A 63 7.95 14.37 -15.21
C ALA A 63 6.77 15.33 -14.93
N TYR A 64 5.59 14.81 -14.53
CA TYR A 64 4.36 15.60 -14.41
C TYR A 64 4.44 16.75 -13.39
N LYS A 65 5.36 16.66 -12.41
CA LYS A 65 5.66 17.76 -11.47
C LYS A 65 6.25 19.00 -12.16
N LYS A 66 6.98 18.83 -13.28
CA LYS A 66 7.50 19.94 -14.10
C LYS A 66 6.37 20.81 -14.67
N TYR A 67 5.18 20.25 -14.82
CA TYR A 67 3.99 20.91 -15.36
C TYR A 67 3.04 21.45 -14.27
N GLY A 68 3.52 21.61 -13.02
CA GLY A 68 2.75 22.26 -11.94
C GLY A 68 1.61 21.43 -11.35
N MET A 69 1.57 20.12 -11.60
CA MET A 69 0.50 19.24 -11.12
C MET A 69 0.74 18.73 -9.68
N GLU A 70 -0.34 18.55 -8.92
CA GLU A 70 -0.33 18.17 -7.49
C GLU A 70 0.24 16.76 -7.22
N HIS A 71 0.12 15.84 -8.19
CA HIS A 71 0.48 14.43 -8.00
C HIS A 71 1.34 13.91 -9.16
N ASN A 72 2.33 13.07 -8.90
CA ASN A 72 3.18 12.42 -9.92
C ASN A 72 3.41 10.94 -9.58
N ASN A 73 4.04 10.20 -10.50
CA ASN A 73 4.31 8.76 -10.31
C ASN A 73 5.54 8.47 -9.42
N ASN A 74 6.29 9.48 -8.96
CA ASN A 74 7.55 9.28 -8.24
C ASN A 74 7.42 8.46 -6.95
N PRO A 75 6.36 8.63 -6.12
CA PRO A 75 6.20 7.83 -4.90
C PRO A 75 6.11 6.33 -5.19
N ILE A 76 5.31 5.92 -6.18
CA ILE A 76 5.18 4.49 -6.51
C ILE A 76 6.44 3.95 -7.17
N GLU A 77 7.14 4.74 -8.00
CA GLU A 77 8.43 4.35 -8.57
C GLU A 77 9.52 4.18 -7.49
N ARG A 78 9.53 5.03 -6.47
CA ARG A 78 10.44 4.88 -5.32
C ARG A 78 10.15 3.58 -4.58
N TYR A 79 8.89 3.33 -4.25
CA TYR A 79 8.47 2.11 -3.56
C TYR A 79 8.80 0.85 -4.38
N ASN A 80 8.52 0.85 -5.68
CA ASN A 80 8.86 -0.26 -6.57
C ASN A 80 10.36 -0.53 -6.64
N ARG A 81 11.20 0.51 -6.65
CA ARG A 81 12.67 0.36 -6.61
C ARG A 81 13.15 -0.26 -5.30
N GLU A 82 12.52 0.10 -4.19
CA GLU A 82 12.84 -0.47 -2.88
C GLU A 82 12.50 -1.97 -2.82
N ILE A 83 11.31 -2.37 -3.29
CA ILE A 83 10.95 -3.79 -3.43
C ILE A 83 11.96 -4.52 -4.31
N LYS A 84 12.31 -3.96 -5.48
CA LYS A 84 13.26 -4.60 -6.40
C LYS A 84 14.64 -4.79 -5.76
N ARG A 85 15.16 -3.78 -5.05
CA ARG A 85 16.45 -3.86 -4.34
C ARG A 85 16.40 -4.94 -3.25
N ASN A 86 15.32 -4.96 -2.47
CA ASN A 86 15.12 -5.93 -1.39
C ASN A 86 15.01 -7.37 -1.92
N ASN A 87 14.33 -7.58 -3.04
CA ASN A 87 14.21 -8.90 -3.67
C ASN A 87 15.54 -9.33 -4.29
N ALA A 88 16.27 -8.43 -4.95
CA ALA A 88 17.59 -8.73 -5.51
C ALA A 88 18.58 -9.16 -4.42
N ALA A 89 18.61 -8.46 -3.28
CA ALA A 89 19.51 -8.78 -2.17
C ALA A 89 19.20 -10.13 -1.49
N ARG A 90 17.94 -10.58 -1.52
CA ARG A 90 17.48 -11.82 -0.87
C ARG A 90 17.52 -13.04 -1.79
N GLY A 91 17.78 -12.85 -3.09
CA GLY A 91 17.71 -13.91 -4.10
C GLY A 91 16.28 -14.22 -4.54
N ALA A 92 16.15 -15.08 -5.56
CA ALA A 92 14.84 -15.49 -6.08
C ALA A 92 14.09 -16.34 -5.05
N PHE A 93 12.80 -16.07 -4.87
CA PHE A 93 11.93 -16.91 -4.05
C PHE A 93 11.72 -18.26 -4.74
N GLN A 94 11.92 -19.35 -4.00
CA GLN A 94 11.72 -20.70 -4.51
C GLN A 94 10.24 -21.06 -4.62
N THR A 95 9.37 -20.42 -3.81
CA THR A 95 7.93 -20.68 -3.76
C THR A 95 7.12 -19.38 -3.72
N SER A 96 5.87 -19.44 -4.19
CA SER A 96 4.93 -18.31 -4.10
C SER A 96 4.59 -17.93 -2.65
N GLU A 97 4.47 -18.93 -1.77
CA GLU A 97 4.21 -18.73 -0.34
C GLU A 97 5.35 -18.00 0.37
N GLY A 98 6.60 -18.37 0.07
CA GLY A 98 7.77 -17.66 0.59
C GLY A 98 7.83 -16.22 0.10
N SER A 99 7.43 -15.97 -1.14
CA SER A 99 7.33 -14.62 -1.70
C SER A 99 6.26 -13.77 -1.01
N GLU A 100 5.07 -14.34 -0.77
CA GLU A 100 3.97 -13.65 -0.09
C GLU A 100 4.33 -13.31 1.37
N SER A 101 4.88 -14.28 2.10
CA SER A 101 5.33 -14.09 3.49
C SER A 101 6.41 -13.03 3.59
N THR A 102 7.40 -13.07 2.70
CA THR A 102 8.50 -12.09 2.68
C THR A 102 8.00 -10.70 2.33
N THR A 103 7.12 -10.58 1.33
CA THR A 103 6.56 -9.29 0.91
C THR A 103 5.70 -8.69 2.02
N SER A 104 4.93 -9.53 2.73
CA SER A 104 4.13 -9.11 3.87
C SER A 104 5.00 -8.58 5.00
N LEU A 105 6.09 -9.29 5.34
CA LEU A 105 7.05 -8.84 6.34
C LEU A 105 7.71 -7.51 5.93
N GLN A 106 8.11 -7.35 4.67
CA GLN A 106 8.66 -6.10 4.15
C GLN A 106 7.67 -4.93 4.34
N ASN A 107 6.39 -5.14 4.05
CA ASN A 107 5.36 -4.12 4.24
C ASN A 107 5.18 -3.73 5.70
N ILE A 108 5.24 -4.69 6.63
CA ILE A 108 5.17 -4.42 8.07
C ILE A 108 6.36 -3.58 8.52
N ILE A 109 7.58 -3.98 8.13
CA ILE A 109 8.81 -3.27 8.48
C ILE A 109 8.77 -1.84 7.94
N TYR A 110 8.44 -1.69 6.66
CA TYR A 110 8.36 -0.38 5.99
C TYR A 110 7.38 0.56 6.68
N ASN A 111 6.17 0.09 6.99
CA ASN A 111 5.11 0.96 7.52
C ASN A 111 5.25 1.25 9.03
N HIS A 112 5.74 0.29 9.83
CA HIS A 112 5.65 0.37 11.29
C HIS A 112 6.99 0.41 12.02
N ILE A 113 8.11 0.08 11.36
CA ILE A 113 9.41 -0.04 12.02
C ILE A 113 10.36 1.06 11.53
N THR A 114 10.60 1.13 10.22
CA THR A 114 11.59 2.03 9.64
C THR A 114 11.06 3.47 9.56
N PRO A 115 11.69 4.43 10.25
CA PRO A 115 11.41 5.85 10.05
C PRO A 115 11.97 6.35 8.71
N HIS A 116 11.36 7.39 8.17
CA HIS A 116 11.82 8.03 6.94
C HIS A 116 12.15 9.50 7.20
N GLU A 117 13.32 9.94 6.75
CA GLU A 117 13.76 11.34 6.81
C GLU A 117 12.74 12.28 6.15
N THR A 118 12.18 11.87 5.00
CA THR A 118 11.16 12.65 4.27
C THR A 118 9.83 12.79 5.04
N LEU A 119 9.67 12.06 6.15
CA LEU A 119 8.51 12.11 7.04
C LEU A 119 8.90 12.64 8.43
N ASN A 120 10.00 13.38 8.56
CA ASN A 120 10.52 13.93 9.81
C ASN A 120 10.75 12.84 10.87
N GLU A 121 11.49 11.79 10.52
CA GLU A 121 11.81 10.65 11.40
C GLU A 121 10.58 9.87 11.90
N LYS A 122 9.47 9.95 11.18
CA LYS A 122 8.27 9.13 11.42
C LYS A 122 8.22 7.93 10.48
N THR A 123 7.59 6.85 10.92
CA THR A 123 7.22 5.77 9.99
C THR A 123 6.00 6.20 9.15
N PRO A 124 5.75 5.56 7.98
CA PRO A 124 4.58 5.85 7.16
C PRO A 124 3.26 5.71 7.93
N ALA A 125 3.14 4.67 8.79
CA ALA A 125 1.95 4.49 9.62
C ALA A 125 1.78 5.62 10.63
N GLN A 126 2.85 6.06 11.29
CA GLN A 126 2.80 7.20 12.22
C GLN A 126 2.41 8.50 11.49
N ALA A 127 2.99 8.77 10.32
CA ALA A 127 2.64 9.93 9.50
C ALA A 127 1.17 9.89 9.04
N ALA A 128 0.61 8.70 8.83
CA ALA A 128 -0.79 8.49 8.49
C ALA A 128 -1.75 8.53 9.71
N GLY A 129 -1.23 8.65 10.94
CA GLY A 129 -2.02 8.63 12.17
C GLY A 129 -2.43 7.22 12.64
N ILE A 130 -1.75 6.18 12.16
CA ILE A 130 -1.91 4.78 12.56
C ILE A 130 -0.70 4.41 13.43
N ASP A 131 -0.56 5.06 14.57
CA ASP A 131 0.54 4.78 15.50
C ASP A 131 0.20 3.62 16.44
N LEU A 132 1.01 2.57 16.40
CA LEU A 132 0.90 1.40 17.28
C LEU A 132 1.62 1.61 18.63
N LEU A 133 2.20 2.79 18.86
CA LEU A 133 2.89 3.17 20.10
C LEU A 133 4.02 2.20 20.48
N LEU A 134 4.79 1.76 19.49
CA LEU A 134 5.81 0.71 19.66
C LEU A 134 7.09 1.17 20.37
N GLY A 135 7.22 2.46 20.72
CA GLY A 135 8.39 3.00 21.41
C GLY A 135 9.70 2.87 20.61
N GLN A 136 10.83 2.78 21.31
CA GLN A 136 12.17 2.71 20.68
C GLN A 136 12.42 1.35 19.99
N ASN A 137 12.18 0.24 20.69
CA ASN A 137 12.45 -1.10 20.15
C ASN A 137 11.24 -1.64 19.38
N LYS A 138 10.96 -1.00 18.23
CA LYS A 138 9.70 -1.19 17.48
C LYS A 138 9.45 -2.63 17.07
N LEU A 139 10.47 -3.34 16.57
CA LEU A 139 10.33 -4.74 16.14
C LEU A 139 9.96 -5.66 17.31
N LEU A 140 10.71 -5.57 18.41
CA LEU A 140 10.45 -6.38 19.60
C LEU A 140 9.05 -6.10 20.16
N ASN A 141 8.68 -4.83 20.25
CA ASN A 141 7.39 -4.43 20.79
C ASN A 141 6.23 -4.82 19.87
N LEU A 142 6.44 -4.84 18.55
CA LEU A 142 5.45 -5.35 17.61
C LEU A 142 5.23 -6.87 17.80
N ILE A 143 6.31 -7.65 17.97
CA ILE A 143 6.21 -9.09 18.24
C ILE A 143 5.47 -9.34 19.56
N LYS A 144 5.79 -8.58 20.61
CA LYS A 144 5.09 -8.66 21.90
C LYS A 144 3.61 -8.31 21.78
N LEU A 145 3.28 -7.26 21.02
CA LEU A 145 1.89 -6.86 20.76
C LEU A 145 1.13 -7.96 20.03
N ALA A 146 1.71 -8.52 18.97
CA ALA A 146 1.09 -9.61 18.21
C ALA A 146 0.83 -10.85 19.09
N ARG A 147 1.82 -11.26 19.90
CA ARG A 147 1.67 -12.38 20.85
C ARG A 147 0.54 -12.12 21.85
N ARG A 148 0.45 -10.90 22.40
CA ARG A 148 -0.61 -10.54 23.35
C ARG A 148 -1.99 -10.61 22.70
N LEU A 149 -2.14 -10.09 21.48
CA LEU A 149 -3.40 -10.16 20.74
C LEU A 149 -3.80 -11.60 20.43
N GLU A 150 -2.84 -12.45 20.04
CA GLU A 150 -3.09 -13.87 19.82
C GLU A 150 -3.63 -14.58 21.07
N MET A 151 -3.08 -14.26 22.25
CA MET A 151 -3.57 -14.80 23.52
C MET A 151 -4.97 -14.30 23.92
N MET A 152 -5.42 -13.15 23.40
CA MET A 152 -6.74 -12.59 23.71
C MET A 152 -7.85 -13.14 22.80
N ILE A 153 -7.48 -13.65 21.62
CA ILE A 153 -8.42 -14.17 20.62
C ILE A 153 -8.60 -15.70 20.77
N ARG A 154 -7.62 -16.38 21.38
CA ARG A 154 -7.70 -17.79 21.78
C ARG A 154 -8.44 -17.94 23.11
#